data_AF-A0A2T0M0R1-F1
#
_entry.id   AF-A0A2T0M0R1-F1
#
_cell.length_a   1.000
_cell.length_b   1.000
_cell.length_c   1.000
_cell.angle_alpha   90.00
_cell.angle_beta   90.00
_cell.angle_gamma   90.00
#
_symmetry.space_group_name_H-M   'P 1'
#
loop_
_entity.id
_entity.type
_entity.pdbx_description
1 polymer ?
#
loop_
_entity_poly.entity_id
_entity_poly.type
_entity_poly.pdbx_seq_one_letter_code
_entity_poly.pdbx_strand_id
1 'polypeptide(L)'
;MTGQRTPQLSRQTITADELRAVLATGPFADALRAAIRARGLGLERIQYRLRLEGATVSMATLSHWQSGRRRPERRQSLVVLRHLEDVLELPRGSLFRLVSEKRG
;
A
#
# COMPACT_ATOMS: atom_id res chain seq x y z
N MET A 1 -16.38 -31.29 -12.72
CA MET A 1 -16.49 -30.75 -11.35
C MET A 1 -15.17 -30.08 -10.98
N THR A 2 -14.90 -28.88 -11.52
CA THR A 2 -13.67 -28.15 -11.23
C THR A 2 -13.97 -27.19 -10.08
N GLY A 3 -14.05 -27.74 -8.87
CA GLY A 3 -14.09 -26.95 -7.66
C GLY A 3 -12.73 -26.28 -7.50
N GLN A 4 -12.56 -25.11 -8.11
CA GLN A 4 -11.48 -24.22 -7.76
C GLN A 4 -11.59 -24.00 -6.25
N ARG A 5 -10.69 -24.64 -5.50
CA ARG A 5 -10.49 -24.34 -4.09
C ARG A 5 -9.98 -22.91 -4.04
N THR A 6 -10.94 -21.99 -3.93
CA THR A 6 -10.79 -20.66 -3.37
C THR A 6 -9.82 -20.79 -2.21
N PRO A 7 -8.65 -20.12 -2.21
CA PRO A 7 -7.93 -19.99 -0.97
C PRO A 7 -8.83 -19.13 -0.08
N GLN A 8 -9.57 -19.83 0.78
CA GLN A 8 -10.15 -19.34 2.02
C GLN A 8 -8.98 -18.83 2.89
N LEU A 9 -8.37 -17.72 2.51
CA LEU A 9 -7.43 -16.97 3.33
C LEU A 9 -8.25 -16.07 4.25
N SER A 10 -8.99 -16.74 5.12
CA SER A 10 -9.44 -16.25 6.41
C SER A 10 -8.32 -15.42 7.03
N ARG A 11 -8.46 -14.10 7.03
CA ARG A 11 -7.85 -13.16 7.98
C ARG A 11 -6.47 -13.60 8.52
N GLN A 12 -5.52 -13.90 7.64
CA GLN A 12 -4.14 -14.05 8.07
C GLN A 12 -3.66 -12.64 8.40
N THR A 13 -3.65 -12.31 9.68
CA THR A 13 -2.99 -11.11 10.18
C THR A 13 -1.55 -11.20 9.73
N ILE A 14 -1.13 -10.31 8.83
CA ILE A 14 0.28 -10.25 8.44
C ILE A 14 1.08 -9.93 9.70
N THR A 15 2.09 -10.73 9.99
CA THR A 15 2.95 -10.47 11.14
C THR A 15 3.79 -9.23 10.89
N ALA A 16 4.27 -8.59 11.96
CA ALA A 16 5.17 -7.45 11.83
C ALA A 16 6.47 -7.83 11.07
N ASP A 17 6.92 -9.07 11.20
CA ASP A 17 8.12 -9.58 10.53
C ASP A 17 7.89 -9.78 9.02
N GLU A 18 6.77 -10.42 8.65
CA GLU A 18 6.36 -10.55 7.24
C GLU A 18 6.16 -9.17 6.59
N LEU A 19 5.55 -8.22 7.31
CA LEU A 19 5.41 -6.85 6.83
C LEU A 19 6.79 -6.22 6.58
N ARG A 20 7.75 -6.38 7.49
CA ARG A 20 9.13 -5.88 7.31
C ARG A 20 9.81 -6.53 6.11
N ALA A 21 9.67 -7.85 5.93
CA ALA A 21 10.25 -8.56 4.80
C ALA A 21 9.70 -8.04 3.46
N VAL A 22 8.37 -7.88 3.36
CA VAL A 22 7.74 -7.35 2.14
C VAL A 22 8.09 -5.87 1.91
N LEU A 23 8.25 -5.07 2.97
CA LEU A 23 8.71 -3.68 2.85
C LEU A 23 10.19 -3.55 2.44
N ALA A 24 11.00 -4.58 2.68
CA ALA A 24 12.42 -4.57 2.36
C ALA A 24 12.70 -4.94 0.89
N THR A 25 12.02 -5.95 0.35
CA THR A 25 12.34 -6.51 -0.98
C THR A 25 11.12 -6.80 -1.84
N GLY A 26 9.91 -6.63 -1.31
CA GLY A 26 8.67 -6.99 -1.98
C GLY A 26 8.22 -5.96 -3.02
N PRO A 27 7.32 -6.34 -3.95
CA PRO A 27 6.70 -5.39 -4.85
C PRO A 27 5.92 -4.32 -4.08
N PHE A 28 6.02 -3.05 -4.51
CA PHE A 28 5.26 -1.93 -3.92
C PHE A 28 3.77 -2.24 -3.70
N ALA A 29 3.12 -2.90 -4.66
CA ALA A 29 1.71 -3.25 -4.58
C ALA A 29 1.41 -4.23 -3.42
N ASP A 30 2.31 -5.20 -3.20
CA ASP A 30 2.19 -6.17 -2.10
C ASP A 30 2.49 -5.52 -0.76
N ALA A 31 3.54 -4.70 -0.70
CA ALA A 31 3.88 -3.90 0.49
C ALA A 31 2.75 -2.96 0.90
N LEU A 32 2.11 -2.29 -0.07
CA LEU A 32 0.97 -1.42 0.20
C LEU A 32 -0.24 -2.22 0.73
N ARG A 33 -0.58 -3.36 0.10
CA ARG A 33 -1.68 -4.22 0.56
C ARG A 33 -1.41 -4.77 1.96
N ALA A 34 -0.19 -5.20 2.22
CA ALA A 34 0.27 -5.69 3.51
C ALA A 34 0.12 -4.61 4.60
N ALA A 35 0.60 -3.40 4.34
CA ALA A 35 0.52 -2.29 5.30
C ALA A 35 -0.94 -1.87 5.59
N ILE A 36 -1.79 -1.78 4.56
CA ILE A 36 -3.21 -1.47 4.73
C ILE A 36 -3.91 -2.54 5.60
N ARG A 37 -3.61 -3.82 5.35
CA ARG A 37 -4.16 -4.94 6.14
C ARG A 37 -3.66 -4.93 7.58
N ALA A 38 -2.37 -4.70 7.81
CA ALA A 38 -1.78 -4.59 9.14
C ALA A 38 -2.42 -3.46 9.95
N ARG A 39 -2.71 -2.33 9.29
CA ARG A 39 -3.35 -1.17 9.91
C ARG A 39 -4.86 -1.33 10.11
N GLY A 40 -5.49 -2.26 9.38
CA GLY A 40 -6.94 -2.49 9.44
C GLY A 40 -7.78 -1.34 8.90
N LEU A 41 -7.24 -0.51 8.00
CA LEU A 41 -7.96 0.63 7.42
C LEU A 41 -8.56 0.30 6.05
N GLY A 42 -9.79 0.76 5.82
CA GLY A 42 -10.38 0.80 4.49
C GLY A 42 -9.79 1.92 3.62
N LEU A 43 -9.86 1.75 2.30
CA LEU A 43 -9.38 2.74 1.33
C LEU A 43 -10.02 4.12 1.48
N GLU A 44 -11.31 4.15 1.79
CA GLU A 44 -12.05 5.39 2.02
C GLU A 44 -11.51 6.16 3.22
N ARG A 45 -11.22 5.45 4.33
CA ARG A 45 -10.66 6.08 5.54
C ARG A 45 -9.24 6.56 5.32
N ILE A 46 -8.45 5.84 4.53
CA ILE A 46 -7.11 6.29 4.09
C ILE A 46 -7.24 7.56 3.25
N GLN A 47 -8.12 7.56 2.24
CA GLN A 47 -8.34 8.71 1.38
C GLN A 47 -8.79 9.94 2.18
N TYR A 48 -9.71 9.76 3.12
CA TYR A 48 -10.19 10.83 3.99
C TYR A 48 -9.04 11.44 4.81
N ARG A 49 -8.19 10.60 5.43
CA ARG A 49 -7.03 11.08 6.19
C ARG A 49 -6.01 11.79 5.30
N LEU A 50 -5.71 11.25 4.12
CA LEU A 50 -4.83 11.91 3.16
C LEU A 50 -5.35 13.30 2.78
N ARG A 51 -6.67 13.42 2.56
CA ARG A 51 -7.30 14.71 2.26
C ARG A 51 -7.16 15.71 3.41
N LEU A 52 -7.29 15.26 4.66
CA LEU A 52 -7.07 16.11 5.84
C LEU A 52 -5.64 16.63 5.92
N GLU A 53 -4.66 15.82 5.51
CA GLU A 53 -3.24 16.18 5.42
C GLU A 53 -2.89 17.01 4.15
N GLY A 54 -3.88 17.41 3.35
CA GLY A 54 -3.68 18.17 2.11
C GLY A 54 -3.26 17.34 0.89
N ALA A 55 -3.23 16.01 1.02
CA ALA A 55 -2.87 15.07 -0.04
C ALA A 55 -4.10 14.49 -0.74
N THR A 56 -4.46 15.05 -1.90
CA THR A 56 -5.63 14.58 -2.66
C THR A 56 -5.27 13.41 -3.59
N VAL A 57 -5.94 12.27 -3.40
CA VAL A 57 -5.84 11.09 -4.28
C VAL A 57 -7.19 10.39 -4.40
N SER A 58 -7.54 9.88 -5.57
CA SER A 58 -8.78 9.13 -5.80
C SER A 58 -8.68 7.70 -5.28
N MET A 59 -9.78 7.13 -4.77
CA MET A 59 -9.86 5.70 -4.41
C MET A 59 -9.44 4.79 -5.58
N ALA A 60 -9.83 5.12 -6.81
CA ALA A 60 -9.43 4.39 -8.01
C ALA A 60 -7.90 4.35 -8.18
N THR A 61 -7.21 5.46 -7.89
CA THR A 61 -5.74 5.54 -7.93
C THR A 61 -5.11 4.64 -6.86
N LEU A 62 -5.62 4.68 -5.63
CA LEU A 62 -5.17 3.79 -4.55
C LEU A 62 -5.39 2.30 -4.88
N SER A 63 -6.51 1.98 -5.54
CA SER A 63 -6.81 0.63 -6.03
C SER A 63 -5.85 0.20 -7.15
N HIS A 64 -5.54 1.10 -8.09
CA HIS A 64 -4.55 0.85 -9.14
C HIS A 64 -3.13 0.64 -8.59
N TRP A 65 -2.79 1.30 -7.48
CA TRP A 65 -1.51 1.10 -6.78
C TRP A 65 -1.44 -0.28 -6.11
N GLN A 66 -2.51 -0.73 -5.45
CA GLN A 66 -2.59 -2.06 -4.84
C GLN A 66 -2.61 -3.22 -5.85
N SER A 67 -3.12 -2.98 -7.06
CA SER A 67 -3.09 -3.97 -8.14
C SER A 67 -1.79 -3.95 -8.94
N GLY A 68 -0.90 -2.99 -8.67
CA GLY A 68 0.35 -2.80 -9.43
C GLY A 68 0.15 -2.28 -10.85
N ARG A 69 -1.09 -1.96 -11.25
CA ARG A 69 -1.43 -1.42 -12.59
C ARG A 69 -0.90 -0.01 -12.80
N ARG A 70 -0.80 0.78 -11.73
CA ARG A 70 -0.16 2.10 -11.74
C ARG A 70 0.77 2.24 -10.55
N ARG A 71 1.77 3.11 -10.68
CA ARG A 71 2.72 3.44 -9.62
C ARG A 71 2.80 4.95 -9.41
N PRO A 72 3.15 5.40 -8.20
CA PRO A 72 3.36 6.83 -7.93
C PRO A 72 4.68 7.31 -8.55
N GLU A 73 4.63 7.85 -9.77
CA GLU A 73 5.83 8.34 -10.49
C GLU A 73 5.95 9.87 -10.45
N ARG A 74 4.82 10.56 -10.39
CA ARG A 74 4.75 12.03 -10.41
C ARG A 74 5.07 12.61 -9.04
N ARG A 75 5.62 13.83 -9.02
CA ARG A 75 5.94 14.56 -7.77
C ARG A 75 4.76 14.62 -6.79
N GLN A 76 3.55 14.92 -7.29
CA GLN A 76 2.33 14.95 -6.47
C GLN A 76 2.03 13.58 -5.84
N SER A 77 2.21 12.49 -6.58
CA SER A 77 2.00 11.14 -6.08
C SER A 77 3.03 10.73 -5.03
N LEU A 78 4.27 11.23 -5.13
CA LEU A 78 5.29 11.04 -4.09
C LEU A 78 4.97 11.81 -2.81
N VAL A 79 4.36 13.01 -2.91
CA VAL A 79 3.83 13.72 -1.74
C VAL A 79 2.75 12.89 -1.06
N VAL A 80 1.76 12.42 -1.82
CA VAL A 80 0.70 11.52 -1.32
C VAL A 80 1.29 10.27 -0.68
N LEU A 81 2.33 9.69 -1.28
CA LEU A 81 3.00 8.49 -0.76
C LEU A 81 3.60 8.72 0.63
N ARG A 82 4.20 9.89 0.89
CA ARG A 82 4.75 10.22 2.21
C ARG A 82 3.65 10.34 3.28
N HIS A 83 2.55 11.03 2.96
CA HIS A 83 1.41 11.10 3.88
C HIS A 83 0.75 9.73 4.08
N LEU A 84 0.80 8.87 3.08
CA LEU A 84 0.28 7.51 3.18
C LEU A 84 1.12 6.65 4.13
N GLU A 85 2.45 6.79 4.10
CA GLU A 85 3.33 6.14 5.09
C GLU A 85 2.99 6.59 6.52
N ASP A 86 2.77 7.88 6.73
CA ASP A 86 2.37 8.43 8.05
C ASP A 86 0.99 7.89 8.49
N VAL A 87 -0.01 7.84 7.60
CA VAL A 87 -1.35 7.29 7.89
C VAL A 87 -1.31 5.80 8.24
N LEU A 88 -0.42 5.05 7.58
CA LEU A 88 -0.21 3.62 7.79
C LEU A 88 0.77 3.31 8.92
N GLU A 89 1.29 4.33 9.63
CA GLU A 89 2.30 4.21 10.69
C GLU A 89 3.56 3.44 10.24
N LEU A 90 3.96 3.63 8.99
CA LEU A 90 5.19 3.05 8.45
C LEU A 90 6.37 4.00 8.68
N PRO A 91 7.60 3.46 8.81
CA PRO A 91 8.79 4.29 8.75
C PRO A 91 8.84 5.08 7.44
N ARG A 92 9.16 6.37 7.54
CA ARG A 92 9.28 7.26 6.38
C ARG A 92 10.24 6.66 5.34
N GLY A 93 9.81 6.63 4.09
CA GLY A 93 10.59 6.11 2.98
C GLY A 93 10.48 4.60 2.74
N SER A 94 9.73 3.85 3.55
CA SER A 94 9.58 2.39 3.38
C SER A 94 8.94 2.03 2.04
N LEU A 95 7.83 2.69 1.68
CA LEU A 95 7.17 2.49 0.39
C LEU A 95 7.87 3.29 -0.72
N PHE A 96 8.43 4.46 -0.40
CA PHE A 96 9.17 5.27 -1.36
C PHE A 96 10.36 4.53 -1.97
N ARG A 97 11.12 3.78 -1.15
CA ARG A 97 12.25 2.97 -1.61
C ARG A 97 11.80 1.96 -2.66
N LEU A 98 10.73 1.21 -2.41
CA LEU A 98 10.20 0.19 -3.34
C LEU A 98 9.74 0.77 -4.69
N VAL A 99 9.28 2.03 -4.68
CA VAL A 99 8.91 2.76 -5.91
C VAL A 99 10.14 3.26 -6.65
N SER A 100 11.19 3.64 -5.93
CA SER A 100 12.41 4.22 -6.48
C SER A 100 13.39 3.15 -6.99
N GLU A 101 13.51 2.01 -6.31
CA GLU A 101 14.39 0.90 -6.70
C GLU A 101 13.97 0.27 -8.03
N LYS A 102 12.66 0.13 -8.26
CA LYS A 102 12.15 -0.41 -9.53
C LYS A 102 11.98 0.64 -10.63
N ARG A 103 12.61 1.81 -10.47
CA ARG A 103 12.71 2.86 -11.50
C ARG A 103 13.95 2.67 -12.41
N GLY A 104 14.81 1.71 -12.09
CA GLY A 104 15.95 1.27 -12.92
C GLY A 104 15.57 0.14 -13.87
#